data_AF-A0A7K8NXW9-F1
#
_entry.id   AF-A0A7K8NXW9-F1
#
_cell.length_a   1.000
_cell.length_b   1.000
_cell.length_c   1.000
_cell.angle_alpha   90.00
_cell.angle_beta   90.00
_cell.angle_gamma   90.00
#
_symmetry.space_group_name_H-M   'P 1'
#
loop_
_entity.id
_entity.type
_entity.pdbx_description
1 polymer ?
#
loop_
_entity_poly.entity_id
_entity_poly.type
_entity_poly.pdbx_seq_one_letter_code
_entity_poly.pdbx_strand_id
1 'polypeptide(L)'
;QDWEQRQEEDTLLIERILLLVRNVLHVPPDPTEEQGVDGDASTHDRVLWALHISGMDDLLKFLASSQTEQQWALHVLEIISLMFRNQSPEQLAAVGQGRSAAECGEDTRELETLRQRELAEKKSRALQRPSRHSRFGGSYVIQGLKAIGDRDVVFHKGLHNLKSYSHDLGKEVRRVPKRRLAA
;
A
#
# COMPACT_ATOMS: atom_id res chain seq x y z
N GLN A 1 47.24 -4.34 -5.47
CA GLN A 1 47.76 -4.90 -6.73
C GLN A 1 47.57 -3.81 -7.77
N ASP A 2 48.65 -3.41 -8.45
CA ASP A 2 48.54 -2.42 -9.51
C ASP A 2 47.57 -2.94 -10.58
N TRP A 3 46.75 -2.05 -11.14
CA TRP A 3 45.76 -2.38 -12.17
C TRP A 3 46.42 -3.08 -13.39
N GLU A 4 47.69 -2.75 -13.67
CA GLU A 4 48.52 -3.36 -14.72
C GLU A 4 48.92 -4.81 -14.44
N GLN A 5 48.84 -5.26 -13.18
CA GLN A 5 49.29 -6.58 -12.73
C GLN A 5 48.12 -7.56 -12.50
N ARG A 6 46.87 -7.16 -12.78
CA ARG A 6 45.71 -8.04 -12.65
C ARG A 6 45.68 -9.04 -13.79
N GLN A 7 45.45 -10.31 -13.44
CA GLN A 7 45.19 -11.33 -14.44
C GLN A 7 43.80 -11.12 -15.03
N GLU A 8 43.56 -11.66 -16.22
CA GLU A 8 42.24 -11.64 -16.86
C GLU A 8 41.19 -12.31 -15.98
N GLU A 9 41.56 -13.37 -15.27
CA GLU A 9 40.69 -14.07 -14.31
C GLU A 9 40.23 -13.15 -13.16
N ASP A 10 41.12 -12.34 -12.61
CA ASP A 10 40.79 -11.38 -11.54
C ASP A 10 39.80 -10.32 -12.05
N THR A 11 40.03 -9.83 -13.28
CA THR A 11 39.15 -8.86 -13.94
C THR A 11 37.75 -9.43 -14.14
N LEU A 12 37.65 -10.66 -14.66
CA LEU A 12 36.38 -11.37 -14.82
C LEU A 12 35.69 -11.66 -13.49
N LEU A 13 36.44 -11.96 -12.44
CA LEU A 13 35.89 -12.18 -11.11
C LEU A 13 35.25 -10.91 -10.56
N ILE A 14 35.93 -9.77 -10.68
CA ILE A 14 35.39 -8.46 -10.27
C ILE A 14 34.10 -8.15 -11.05
N GLU A 15 34.12 -8.33 -12.37
CA GLU A 15 32.94 -8.10 -13.20
C GLU A 15 31.74 -8.95 -12.75
N ARG A 16 31.98 -10.25 -12.50
CA ARG A 16 30.93 -11.18 -12.04
C ARG A 16 30.37 -10.79 -10.67
N ILE A 17 31.21 -10.32 -9.75
CA ILE A 17 30.77 -9.82 -8.45
C ILE A 17 29.86 -8.59 -8.63
N LEU A 18 30.28 -7.63 -9.45
CA LEU A 18 29.49 -6.43 -9.73
C LEU A 18 28.14 -6.78 -10.40
N LEU A 19 28.15 -7.68 -11.39
CA LEU A 19 26.93 -8.17 -12.04
C LEU A 19 25.99 -8.88 -11.06
N LEU A 20 26.53 -9.66 -10.11
CA LEU A 20 25.72 -10.32 -9.09
C LEU A 20 25.04 -9.28 -8.19
N VAL A 21 25.79 -8.30 -7.69
CA VAL A 21 25.24 -7.21 -6.85
C VAL A 21 24.17 -6.44 -7.63
N ARG A 22 24.44 -6.10 -8.90
CA ARG A 22 23.46 -5.43 -9.78
C ARG A 22 22.20 -6.27 -9.94
N ASN A 23 22.32 -7.57 -10.20
CA ASN A 23 21.19 -8.46 -10.40
C ASN A 23 20.33 -8.61 -9.13
N VAL A 24 20.95 -8.71 -7.95
CA VAL A 24 20.25 -8.77 -6.67
C VAL A 24 19.44 -7.49 -6.42
N LEU A 25 20.05 -6.32 -6.66
CA LEU A 25 19.37 -5.03 -6.51
C LEU A 25 18.28 -4.80 -7.58
N HIS A 26 18.42 -5.41 -8.75
CA HIS A 26 17.47 -5.26 -9.86
C HIS A 26 16.18 -6.06 -9.65
N VAL A 27 16.15 -7.04 -8.75
CA VAL A 27 14.94 -7.83 -8.48
C VAL A 27 13.77 -6.89 -8.12
N PRO A 28 12.65 -6.94 -8.85
CA PRO A 28 11.49 -6.10 -8.57
C PRO A 28 10.82 -6.56 -7.25
N PRO A 29 10.19 -5.63 -6.51
CA PRO A 29 9.42 -6.00 -5.32
C PRO A 29 8.21 -6.87 -5.71
N ASP A 30 7.94 -7.90 -4.90
CA ASP A 30 6.72 -8.71 -5.04
C ASP A 30 5.63 -8.18 -4.07
N PRO A 31 4.53 -7.61 -4.59
CA PRO A 31 3.48 -7.02 -3.77
C PRO A 31 2.68 -8.05 -2.94
N THR A 32 2.86 -9.35 -3.18
CA THR A 32 2.22 -10.41 -2.39
C THR A 32 3.08 -10.85 -1.21
N GLU A 33 4.41 -10.82 -1.36
CA GLU A 33 5.36 -11.18 -0.30
C GLU A 33 5.71 -9.98 0.61
N GLU A 34 5.61 -8.74 0.10
CA GLU A 34 5.88 -7.51 0.86
C GLU A 34 4.68 -7.00 1.68
N GLN A 35 3.57 -7.76 1.76
CA GLN A 35 2.42 -7.48 2.64
C GLN A 35 2.66 -7.90 4.09
N GLY A 36 3.82 -7.55 4.64
CA GLY A 36 4.08 -7.67 6.08
C GLY A 36 3.08 -6.82 6.87
N VAL A 37 2.45 -7.41 7.89
CA VAL A 37 1.49 -6.73 8.78
C VAL A 37 2.18 -5.68 9.66
N ASP A 38 3.50 -5.79 9.80
CA ASP A 38 4.36 -4.84 10.50
C ASP A 38 5.13 -4.04 9.44
N GLY A 39 5.11 -2.71 9.53
CA GLY A 39 5.79 -1.78 8.61
C GLY A 39 7.32 -1.87 8.68
N ASP A 40 7.87 -3.08 8.60
CA ASP A 40 9.28 -3.40 8.54
C ASP A 40 9.89 -2.83 7.25
N ALA A 41 11.21 -2.57 7.32
CA ALA A 41 12.01 -2.17 6.17
C ALA A 41 11.80 -3.11 4.97
N SER A 42 11.66 -2.53 3.78
CA SER A 42 11.43 -3.26 2.54
C SER A 42 12.55 -4.27 2.27
N THR A 43 12.30 -5.28 1.44
CA THR A 43 13.34 -6.24 1.03
C THR A 43 14.55 -5.51 0.45
N HIS A 44 14.30 -4.47 -0.34
CA HIS A 44 15.33 -3.59 -0.89
C HIS A 44 16.16 -2.91 0.20
N ASP A 45 15.53 -2.32 1.21
CA ASP A 45 16.22 -1.64 2.31
C ASP A 45 17.07 -2.61 3.14
N ARG A 46 16.61 -3.85 3.34
CA ARG A 46 17.40 -4.90 4.01
C ARG A 46 18.66 -5.24 3.23
N VAL A 47 18.58 -5.30 1.90
CA VAL A 47 19.75 -5.51 1.03
C VAL A 47 20.71 -4.32 1.12
N LEU A 48 20.20 -3.09 1.09
CA LEU A 48 21.04 -1.89 1.27
C LEU A 48 21.76 -1.89 2.61
N TRP A 49 21.07 -2.28 3.68
CA TRP A 49 21.66 -2.37 5.01
C TRP A 49 22.76 -3.45 5.08
N ALA A 50 22.54 -4.61 4.44
CA ALA A 50 23.56 -5.65 4.33
C ALA A 50 24.78 -5.19 3.53
N LEU A 51 24.58 -4.48 2.42
CA LEU A 51 25.67 -3.87 1.63
C LEU A 51 26.49 -2.90 2.48
N HIS A 52 25.82 -2.04 3.25
CA HIS A 52 26.49 -1.10 4.14
C HIS A 52 27.30 -1.80 5.25
N ILE A 53 26.72 -2.79 5.94
CA ILE A 53 27.43 -3.53 7.00
C ILE A 53 28.64 -4.30 6.45
N SER A 54 28.53 -4.81 5.23
CA SER A 54 29.65 -5.50 4.57
C SER A 54 30.79 -4.56 4.13
N GLY A 55 30.58 -3.24 4.15
CA GLY A 55 31.51 -2.24 3.62
C GLY A 55 31.54 -2.19 2.08
N MET A 56 30.58 -2.83 1.41
CA MET A 56 30.48 -2.83 -0.06
C MET A 56 30.21 -1.43 -0.61
N ASP A 57 29.49 -0.58 0.12
CA ASP A 57 29.24 0.81 -0.28
C ASP A 57 30.54 1.62 -0.36
N ASP A 58 31.49 1.40 0.54
CA ASP A 58 32.80 2.05 0.51
C ASP A 58 33.66 1.55 -0.67
N LEU A 59 33.58 0.26 -1.02
CA LEU A 59 34.22 -0.28 -2.22
C LEU A 59 33.62 0.33 -3.50
N LEU A 60 32.29 0.46 -3.57
CA LEU A 60 31.61 1.10 -4.69
C LEU A 60 31.98 2.59 -4.82
N LYS A 61 32.09 3.32 -3.69
CA LYS A 61 32.59 4.71 -3.67
C LYS A 61 34.04 4.80 -4.18
N PHE A 62 34.89 3.86 -3.78
CA PHE A 62 36.26 3.78 -4.28
C PHE A 62 36.30 3.53 -5.79
N LEU A 63 35.56 2.54 -6.30
CA LEU A 63 35.48 2.26 -7.73
C LEU A 63 34.94 3.45 -8.54
N ALA A 64 33.95 4.17 -8.00
CA ALA A 64 33.39 5.37 -8.63
C ALA A 64 34.36 6.56 -8.71
N SER A 65 35.27 6.67 -7.74
CA SER A 65 36.21 7.80 -7.63
C SER A 65 37.59 7.52 -8.25
N SER A 66 37.91 6.25 -8.52
CA SER A 66 39.21 5.87 -9.07
C SER A 66 39.26 5.98 -10.59
N GLN A 67 40.20 6.80 -11.09
CA GLN A 67 40.44 6.93 -12.53
C GLN A 67 40.98 5.63 -13.15
N THR A 68 41.66 4.79 -12.37
CA THR A 68 42.24 3.52 -12.87
C THR A 68 41.20 2.40 -13.00
N GLU A 69 40.01 2.57 -12.43
CA GLU A 69 38.94 1.56 -12.41
C GLU A 69 37.77 1.95 -13.33
N GLN A 70 37.98 2.89 -14.26
CA GLN A 70 36.94 3.40 -15.18
C GLN A 70 36.24 2.31 -16.00
N GLN A 71 36.90 1.17 -16.25
CA GLN A 71 36.29 0.02 -16.91
C GLN A 71 35.01 -0.48 -16.21
N TRP A 72 34.86 -0.23 -14.90
CA TRP A 72 33.69 -0.62 -14.11
C TRP A 72 32.65 0.49 -13.97
N ALA A 73 32.87 1.67 -14.55
CA ALA A 73 32.04 2.86 -14.31
C ALA A 73 30.55 2.62 -14.58
N LEU A 74 30.21 1.89 -15.66
CA LEU A 74 28.82 1.58 -15.99
C LEU A 74 28.18 0.61 -14.99
N HIS A 75 28.90 -0.43 -14.57
CA HIS A 75 28.43 -1.36 -13.55
C HIS A 75 28.15 -0.64 -12.23
N VAL A 76 29.08 0.21 -11.81
CA VAL A 76 28.94 1.00 -10.57
C VAL A 76 27.79 2.00 -10.69
N LEU A 77 27.61 2.65 -11.84
CA LEU A 77 26.50 3.56 -12.08
C LEU A 77 25.15 2.84 -12.01
N GLU A 78 25.02 1.67 -12.61
CA GLU A 78 23.79 0.87 -12.53
C GLU A 78 23.48 0.46 -11.09
N ILE A 79 24.49 -0.03 -10.36
CA ILE A 79 24.34 -0.43 -8.96
C ILE A 79 23.87 0.75 -8.11
N ILE A 80 24.54 1.91 -8.19
CA ILE A 80 24.16 3.11 -7.44
C ILE A 80 22.75 3.56 -7.83
N SER A 81 22.42 3.55 -9.12
CA SER A 81 21.08 3.90 -9.60
C SER A 81 20.00 2.98 -9.00
N LEU A 82 20.28 1.68 -8.93
CA LEU A 82 19.38 0.70 -8.30
C LEU A 82 19.33 0.85 -6.79
N MET A 83 20.44 1.22 -6.12
CA MET A 83 20.43 1.49 -4.69
C MET A 83 19.43 2.59 -4.33
N PHE A 84 19.36 3.65 -5.14
CA PHE A 84 18.49 4.81 -4.93
C PHE A 84 17.11 4.72 -5.62
N ARG A 85 16.75 3.59 -6.25
CA ARG A 85 15.53 3.48 -7.09
C ARG A 85 14.21 3.85 -6.38
N ASN A 86 14.14 3.69 -5.07
CA ASN A 86 12.95 3.93 -4.26
C ASN A 86 13.04 5.24 -3.43
N GLN A 87 14.02 6.08 -3.68
CA GLN A 87 14.28 7.29 -2.90
C GLN A 87 14.01 8.54 -3.72
N SER A 88 13.42 9.58 -3.11
CA SER A 88 13.36 10.90 -3.74
C SER A 88 14.58 11.73 -3.32
N PRO A 89 15.23 12.45 -4.26
CA PRO A 89 16.42 13.24 -3.95
C PRO A 89 16.10 14.38 -2.97
N GLU A 90 14.89 14.95 -3.03
CA GLU A 90 14.43 15.99 -2.11
C GLU A 90 14.33 15.46 -0.68
N GLN A 91 13.76 14.26 -0.51
CA GLN A 91 13.64 13.62 0.80
C GLN A 91 15.02 13.29 1.36
N LEU A 92 15.90 12.70 0.56
CA LEU A 92 17.26 12.37 0.99
C LEU A 92 18.06 13.61 1.40
N ALA A 93 17.95 14.72 0.67
CA ALA A 93 18.61 15.97 1.03
C ALA A 93 18.12 16.54 2.38
N ALA A 94 16.84 16.32 2.69
CA ALA A 94 16.23 16.73 3.95
C ALA A 94 16.63 15.83 5.15
N VAL A 95 17.02 14.57 4.93
CA VAL A 95 17.28 13.58 6.00
C VAL A 95 18.41 13.94 6.99
N GLY A 96 19.25 14.94 6.68
CA GLY A 96 20.27 15.47 7.61
C GLY A 96 20.02 16.91 8.09
N GLN A 97 19.05 17.59 7.51
CA GLN A 97 18.66 18.93 7.92
C GLN A 97 17.66 18.75 9.06
N GLY A 98 18.13 18.85 10.31
CA GLY A 98 17.28 18.65 11.48
C GLY A 98 15.94 19.38 11.32
N ARG A 99 14.82 18.66 11.51
CA ARG A 99 13.47 19.16 11.27
C ARG A 99 13.29 20.52 11.93
N SER A 100 12.90 21.53 11.16
CA SER A 100 12.61 22.83 11.73
C SER A 100 11.39 22.73 12.64
N ALA A 101 11.32 23.55 13.69
CA ALA A 101 10.14 23.61 14.55
C ALA A 101 8.87 24.02 13.77
N ALA A 102 9.05 24.72 12.65
CA ALA A 102 7.97 25.09 11.73
C ALA A 102 7.41 23.89 10.97
N GLU A 103 8.26 23.06 10.36
CA GLU A 103 7.84 21.83 9.64
C GLU A 103 7.17 20.84 10.59
N CYS A 104 7.69 20.68 11.81
CA CYS A 104 7.04 19.84 12.83
C CYS A 104 5.65 20.40 13.22
N GLY A 105 5.52 21.73 13.26
CA GLY A 105 4.24 22.41 13.50
C GLY A 105 3.24 22.25 12.34
N GLU A 106 3.72 22.17 11.10
CA GLU A 106 2.89 21.92 9.93
C GLU A 106 2.45 20.46 9.86
N ASP A 107 3.37 19.50 10.04
CA ASP A 107 3.05 18.07 10.10
C ASP A 107 2.00 17.75 11.18
N THR A 108 2.15 18.35 12.37
CA THR A 108 1.18 18.16 13.46
C THR A 108 -0.20 18.71 13.11
N ARG A 109 -0.26 19.87 12.44
CA ARG A 109 -1.53 20.44 11.94
C ARG A 109 -2.13 19.55 10.86
N GLU A 110 -1.35 19.05 9.91
CA GLU A 110 -1.84 18.14 8.88
C GLU A 110 -2.42 16.87 9.49
N LEU A 111 -1.71 16.26 10.44
CA LEU A 111 -2.19 15.10 11.20
C LEU A 111 -3.49 15.40 11.96
N GLU A 112 -3.60 16.57 12.59
CA GLU A 112 -4.83 17.01 13.26
C GLU A 112 -6.00 17.16 12.27
N THR A 113 -5.77 17.73 11.08
CA THR A 113 -6.82 17.86 10.05
C THR A 113 -7.29 16.51 9.54
N LEU A 114 -6.37 15.57 9.29
CA LEU A 114 -6.70 14.19 8.89
C LEU A 114 -7.51 13.48 9.98
N ARG A 115 -7.09 13.61 11.24
CA ARG A 115 -7.81 13.05 12.40
C ARG A 115 -9.22 13.62 12.52
N GLN A 116 -9.39 14.93 12.33
CA GLN A 116 -10.71 15.57 12.35
C GLN A 116 -11.60 15.06 11.22
N ARG A 117 -11.05 14.89 10.02
CA ARG A 117 -11.77 14.32 8.86
C ARG A 117 -12.24 12.89 9.15
N GLU A 118 -11.37 12.06 9.70
CA GLU A 118 -11.72 10.68 10.08
C GLU A 118 -12.81 10.65 11.16
N LEU A 119 -12.72 11.50 12.19
CA LEU A 119 -13.73 11.60 13.24
C LEU A 119 -15.09 12.07 12.69
N ALA A 120 -15.08 13.04 11.78
CA ALA A 120 -16.30 13.52 11.12
C ALA A 120 -16.95 12.41 10.30
N GLU A 121 -16.15 11.62 9.56
CA GLU A 121 -16.64 10.48 8.80
C GLU A 121 -17.16 9.35 9.70
N LYS A 122 -16.46 9.07 10.81
CA LYS A 122 -16.92 8.10 11.81
C LYS A 122 -18.25 8.52 12.43
N LYS A 123 -18.42 9.82 12.72
CA LYS A 123 -19.66 10.38 13.26
C LYS A 123 -20.80 10.32 12.24
N SER A 124 -20.54 10.63 10.97
CA SER A 124 -21.57 10.52 9.91
C SER A 124 -22.00 9.07 9.70
N ARG A 125 -21.05 8.13 9.66
CA ARG A 125 -21.33 6.68 9.60
C ARG A 125 -22.12 6.21 10.83
N ALA A 126 -21.84 6.73 12.02
CA ALA A 126 -22.59 6.41 13.23
C ALA A 126 -24.03 6.94 13.19
N LEU A 127 -24.25 8.15 12.67
CA LEU A 127 -25.59 8.73 12.49
C LEU A 127 -26.43 7.98 11.45
N GLN A 128 -25.80 7.39 10.43
CA GLN A 128 -26.48 6.55 9.45
C GLN A 128 -26.83 5.15 10.00
N ARG A 129 -26.18 4.71 11.08
CA ARG A 129 -26.45 3.41 11.69
C ARG A 129 -27.66 3.50 12.62
N PRO A 130 -28.61 2.54 12.54
CA PRO A 130 -29.69 2.48 13.50
C PRO A 130 -29.13 2.23 14.90
N SER A 131 -29.68 2.91 15.91
CA SER A 131 -29.30 2.74 17.32
C SER A 131 -29.59 1.34 17.87
N ARG A 132 -30.33 0.50 17.13
CA ARG A 132 -30.77 -0.83 17.56
C ARG A 132 -30.23 -1.89 16.61
N HIS A 133 -30.13 -3.12 17.11
CA HIS A 133 -29.65 -4.26 16.33
C HIS A 133 -30.52 -4.50 15.09
N SER A 134 -29.95 -5.10 14.05
CA SER A 134 -30.61 -5.33 12.75
C SER A 134 -31.93 -6.11 12.84
N ARG A 135 -32.07 -6.99 13.84
CA ARG A 135 -33.30 -7.77 14.10
C ARG A 135 -34.41 -6.99 14.83
N PHE A 136 -34.17 -5.75 15.27
CA PHE A 136 -35.18 -4.92 15.90
C PHE A 136 -36.05 -4.29 14.80
N GLY A 137 -37.04 -5.05 14.35
CA GLY A 137 -37.83 -4.74 13.16
C GLY A 137 -38.92 -3.69 13.35
N GLY A 138 -39.35 -3.41 14.59
CA GLY A 138 -40.61 -2.70 14.83
C GLY A 138 -41.80 -3.40 14.17
N SER A 139 -43.02 -2.93 14.42
CA SER A 139 -44.20 -3.33 13.67
C SER A 139 -44.99 -2.07 13.34
N TYR A 140 -45.14 -1.78 12.07
CA TYR A 140 -45.81 -0.59 11.57
C TYR A 140 -47.02 -1.00 10.71
N VAL A 141 -48.08 -0.18 10.69
CA VAL A 141 -49.20 -0.36 9.77
C VAL A 141 -49.08 0.70 8.67
N ILE A 142 -48.98 0.26 7.42
CA ILE A 142 -48.90 1.15 6.26
C ILE A 142 -50.33 1.46 5.80
N GLN A 143 -50.82 2.64 6.17
CA GLN A 143 -52.15 3.09 5.76
C GLN A 143 -52.22 3.29 4.24
N GLY A 144 -53.32 2.84 3.62
CA GLY A 144 -53.57 3.00 2.19
C GLY A 144 -52.92 1.93 1.30
N LEU A 145 -52.11 1.02 1.85
CA LEU A 145 -51.59 -0.14 1.12
C LEU A 145 -52.30 -1.41 1.60
N LYS A 146 -53.10 -2.02 0.72
CA LYS A 146 -53.91 -3.20 1.05
C LYS A 146 -53.10 -4.49 0.99
N ALA A 147 -53.23 -5.31 2.03
CA ALA A 147 -52.75 -6.68 2.10
C ALA A 147 -53.73 -7.65 1.42
N ILE A 148 -53.36 -8.93 1.40
CA ILE A 148 -54.21 -10.03 0.93
C ILE A 148 -55.39 -10.15 1.92
N GLY A 149 -56.51 -9.49 1.63
CA GLY A 149 -57.69 -9.45 2.50
C GLY A 149 -58.22 -8.05 2.85
N ASP A 150 -57.89 -7.02 2.07
CA ASP A 150 -58.43 -5.65 2.14
C ASP A 150 -58.15 -4.87 3.46
N ARG A 151 -57.32 -5.46 4.32
CA ARG A 151 -56.73 -4.83 5.50
C ARG A 151 -55.42 -4.14 5.13
N ASP A 152 -55.01 -3.16 5.91
CA ASP A 152 -53.75 -2.46 5.69
C ASP A 152 -52.54 -3.35 6.02
N VAL A 153 -51.43 -3.17 5.29
CA VAL A 153 -50.21 -3.99 5.42
C VAL A 153 -49.50 -3.74 6.76
N VAL A 154 -49.10 -4.83 7.43
CA VAL A 154 -48.20 -4.78 8.59
C VAL A 154 -46.75 -4.98 8.13
N PHE A 155 -45.87 -4.03 8.48
CA PHE A 155 -44.46 -4.00 8.09
C PHE A 155 -43.55 -4.18 9.30
N HIS A 156 -42.66 -5.18 9.23
CA HIS A 156 -41.80 -5.61 10.35
C HIS A 156 -40.31 -5.27 10.16
N LYS A 157 -39.99 -4.28 9.32
CA LYS A 157 -38.62 -3.79 9.13
C LYS A 157 -38.55 -2.30 9.48
N GLY A 158 -37.33 -1.81 9.73
CA GLY A 158 -37.12 -0.38 9.97
C GLY A 158 -37.61 0.50 8.80
N LEU A 159 -38.16 1.67 9.12
CA LEU A 159 -38.80 2.59 8.16
C LEU A 159 -37.91 2.98 6.96
N HIS A 160 -36.59 2.98 7.12
CA HIS A 160 -35.64 3.23 6.02
C HIS A 160 -35.75 2.19 4.89
N ASN A 161 -36.23 0.97 5.17
CA ASN A 161 -36.46 -0.09 4.19
C ASN A 161 -37.84 -0.02 3.53
N LEU A 162 -38.67 0.97 3.86
CA LEU A 162 -40.00 1.10 3.26
C LEU A 162 -39.93 1.40 1.77
N LYS A 163 -38.89 2.13 1.31
CA LYS A 163 -38.68 2.44 -0.11
C LYS A 163 -38.48 1.20 -0.98
N SER A 164 -38.00 0.10 -0.40
CA SER A 164 -37.82 -1.19 -1.07
C SER A 164 -38.95 -2.18 -0.75
N TYR A 165 -40.10 -1.67 -0.28
CA TYR A 165 -41.25 -2.52 0.02
C TYR A 165 -41.80 -3.18 -1.26
N SER A 166 -41.94 -4.50 -1.19
CA SER A 166 -42.66 -5.32 -2.17
C SER A 166 -43.46 -6.38 -1.41
N HIS A 167 -44.61 -6.79 -1.94
CA HIS A 167 -45.40 -7.90 -1.39
C HIS A 167 -44.66 -9.25 -1.45
N ASP A 168 -43.54 -9.32 -2.18
CA ASP A 168 -42.66 -10.49 -2.25
C ASP A 168 -41.49 -10.44 -1.26
N LEU A 169 -41.41 -9.41 -0.42
CA LEU A 169 -40.38 -9.31 0.61
C LEU A 169 -40.43 -10.53 1.55
N GLY A 170 -39.34 -11.29 1.58
CA GLY A 170 -39.20 -12.48 2.44
C GLY A 170 -39.73 -13.78 1.83
N LYS A 171 -40.33 -13.74 0.61
CA LYS A 171 -40.62 -14.96 -0.15
C LYS A 171 -39.33 -15.53 -0.73
N GLU A 172 -39.21 -16.84 -0.73
CA GLU A 172 -38.10 -17.50 -1.41
C GLU A 172 -38.16 -17.20 -2.91
N VAL A 173 -37.08 -16.64 -3.45
CA VAL A 173 -36.98 -16.39 -4.90
C VAL A 173 -36.90 -17.72 -5.61
N ARG A 174 -37.79 -17.94 -6.58
CA ARG A 174 -37.78 -19.14 -7.43
C ARG A 174 -36.40 -19.24 -8.11
N ARG A 175 -35.68 -20.34 -7.87
CA ARG A 175 -34.37 -20.58 -8.52
C ARG A 175 -34.54 -20.65 -10.02
N VAL A 176 -34.01 -19.66 -10.74
CA VAL A 176 -33.95 -19.65 -12.20
C VAL A 176 -32.56 -20.15 -12.63
N PRO A 177 -32.46 -21.12 -13.57
CA PRO A 177 -31.17 -21.55 -14.10
C PRO A 177 -30.38 -20.39 -14.69
N LYS A 178 -29.06 -20.30 -14.40
CA LYS A 178 -28.17 -19.20 -14.83
C LYS A 178 -28.29 -18.80 -16.31
N ARG A 179 -28.58 -19.75 -17.21
CA ARG A 179 -28.77 -19.49 -18.65
C ARG A 179 -29.94 -18.56 -19.00
N ARG A 180 -30.89 -18.35 -18.07
CA ARG A 180 -32.11 -17.56 -18.27
C ARG A 180 -32.10 -16.21 -17.53
N LEU A 181 -30.98 -15.85 -16.88
CA LEU A 181 -30.85 -14.61 -16.09
C LEU A 181 -30.39 -13.39 -16.92
N ALA A 182 -30.10 -13.57 -18.21
CA ALA A 182 -29.53 -12.55 -19.10
C ALA A 182 -30.45 -12.15 -20.28
N ALA A 183 -31.78 -12.18 -20.08
CA ALA A 183 -32.76 -11.68 -21.04
C ALA A 183 -33.60 -10.57 -20.42
#